data_AF-A0A917LDF4-F1
#
_entry.id   AF-A0A917LDF4-F1
#
_cell.length_a   1.000
_cell.length_b   1.000
_cell.length_c   1.000
_cell.angle_alpha   90.00
_cell.angle_beta   90.00
_cell.angle_gamma   90.00
#
_symmetry.space_group_name_H-M   'P 1'
#
loop_
_entity.id
_entity.type
_entity.pdbx_description
1 polymer ?
#
loop_
_entity_poly.entity_id
_entity_poly.type
_entity_poly.pdbx_seq_one_letter_code
_entity_poly.pdbx_strand_id
1 'polypeptide(L)' 'MGWSRVGLGLVVAVLWGLFGSPQAVCPLPSGLHFVMETLLFGLPVLLMQLWDQ' A
#
# COMPACT_ATOMS: atom_id res chain seq x y z
N MET A 1 15.39 -12.97 -13.25
CA MET A 1 13.92 -13.06 -13.46
C MET A 1 13.25 -12.03 -12.54
N GLY A 2 13.00 -10.80 -13.00
CA GLY A 2 12.55 -9.65 -12.19
C GLY A 2 11.08 -9.66 -11.74
N TRP A 3 10.48 -10.84 -11.60
CA TRP A 3 9.03 -11.00 -11.45
C TRP A 3 8.54 -10.63 -10.04
N SER A 4 9.41 -10.75 -9.03
CA SER A 4 9.06 -10.48 -7.63
C SER A 4 8.69 -9.02 -7.36
N ARG A 5 9.32 -8.06 -8.07
CA ARG A 5 9.02 -6.62 -7.90
C ARG A 5 7.69 -6.23 -8.53
N VAL A 6 7.37 -6.82 -9.68
CA VAL A 6 6.10 -6.59 -10.38
C VAL A 6 4.94 -7.20 -9.58
N GLY A 7 5.12 -8.43 -9.07
CA GLY A 7 4.11 -9.09 -8.24
C GLY A 7 3.78 -8.31 -6.97
N LEU A 8 4.79 -7.76 -6.29
CA LEU A 8 4.59 -6.98 -5.08
C LEU A 8 3.81 -5.68 -5.36
N GLY A 9 4.17 -4.96 -6.43
CA GLY A 9 3.45 -3.76 -6.86
C GLY A 9 1.99 -4.04 -7.26
N LEU A 10 1.74 -5.18 -7.90
CA LEU A 10 0.38 -5.63 -8.26
C LEU A 10 -0.48 -5.90 -7.03
N VAL A 11 0.06 -6.58 -6.02
CA VAL A 11 -0.64 -6.84 -4.76
C VAL A 11 -0.99 -5.53 -4.05
N VAL A 12 -0.04 -4.59 -3.99
CA VAL A 12 -0.27 -3.24 -3.43
C VAL A 12 -1.36 -2.50 -4.20
N ALA A 13 -1.32 -2.52 -5.53
CA ALA A 13 -2.32 -1.86 -6.37
C ALA A 13 -3.73 -2.46 -6.20
N VAL A 14 -3.85 -3.78 -6.08
CA VAL A 14 -5.13 -4.44 -5.83
C VAL A 14 -5.66 -4.09 -4.43
N LEU A 15 -4.82 -4.15 -3.40
CA LEU A 15 -5.22 -3.78 -2.03
C LEU A 15 -5.65 -2.31 -1.95
N TRP A 16 -4.94 -1.41 -2.65
CA TRP A 16 -5.32 -0.01 -2.74
C TRP A 16 -6.65 0.18 -3.48
N GLY A 17 -6.85 -0.49 -4.61
CA GLY A 17 -8.11 -0.43 -5.36
C GLY A 17 -9.31 -0.96 -4.56
N LEU A 18 -9.10 -1.97 -3.71
CA LEU A 18 -10.17 -2.59 -2.92
C LEU A 18 -10.60 -1.74 -1.72
N PHE A 19 -9.65 -1.07 -1.05
CA PHE A 19 -9.87 -0.47 0.27
C PHE A 19 -9.47 1.02 0.38
N GLY A 20 -8.48 1.46 -0.41
CA GLY A 20 -7.87 2.79 -0.32
C GLY A 20 -8.29 3.78 -1.42
N SER A 21 -8.90 3.30 -2.50
CA SER A 21 -9.38 4.16 -3.58
C SER A 21 -10.56 5.04 -3.13
N PRO A 22 -10.69 6.29 -3.64
CA PRO A 22 -11.92 7.08 -3.45
C PRO A 22 -13.16 6.40 -4.06
N GLN A 23 -12.97 5.44 -4.96
CA GLN A 23 -13.99 4.51 -5.47
C GLN A 23 -13.76 3.08 -4.97
N ALA A 24 -13.30 2.91 -3.73
CA ALA A 24 -13.04 1.60 -3.13
C ALA A 24 -14.30 0.71 -3.20
N VAL A 25 -14.09 -0.55 -3.59
CA VAL A 25 -15.14 -1.57 -3.61
C VAL A 25 -15.70 -1.79 -2.20
N CYS A 26 -14.83 -1.72 -1.19
CA CYS A 26 -15.19 -1.75 0.22
C CYS A 26 -14.81 -0.41 0.87
N PRO A 27 -15.75 0.53 1.04
CA PRO A 27 -15.46 1.81 1.66
C PRO A 27 -15.11 1.60 3.15
N LEU A 28 -13.88 1.97 3.52
CA LEU A 28 -13.42 1.93 4.90
C LEU A 28 -13.83 3.21 5.64
N PRO A 29 -14.06 3.14 6.97
CA PRO A 29 -14.17 4.31 7.81
C PRO A 29 -12.93 5.19 7.64
N SER A 30 -13.10 6.51 7.68
CA SER A 30 -12.04 7.51 7.41
C SER A 30 -10.73 7.26 8.18
N GLY A 31 -10.81 6.83 9.45
CA GLY A 31 -9.62 6.49 10.23
C GLY A 31 -8.86 5.27 9.70
N LEU A 32 -9.57 4.23 9.26
CA LEU A 32 -8.99 2.98 8.76
C LEU A 32 -8.41 3.16 7.35
N HIS A 33 -9.05 4.01 6.55
CA HIS A 33 -8.54 4.45 5.24
C HIS A 33 -7.19 5.17 5.38
N PHE A 34 -7.07 6.11 6.33
CA PHE A 34 -5.82 6.83 6.61
C PHE A 34 -4.69 5.91 7.10
N VAL A 35 -5.03 4.91 7.94
CA VAL A 35 -4.07 3.89 8.39
C VAL A 35 -3.57 3.05 7.21
N MET A 36 -4.45 2.65 6.30
CA MET A 36 -4.05 1.93 5.09
C MET A 36 -3.16 2.77 4.18
N GLU A 37 -3.47 4.05 4.00
CA GLU A 37 -2.64 4.99 3.22
C GLU A 37 -1.24 5.13 3.82
N THR A 38 -1.16 5.28 5.14
CA THR A 38 0.11 5.35 5.86
C THR A 38 0.90 4.03 5.76
N LEU A 39 0.23 2.89 5.80
CA LEU A 39 0.89 1.57 5.64
C LEU A 39 1.36 1.32 4.21
N LEU A 40 0.55 1.63 3.19
CA LEU A 40 0.92 1.36 1.80
C LEU A 40 2.00 2.30 1.28
N PHE A 41 1.96 3.58 1.69
CA PHE A 41 2.88 4.59 1.18
C PHE A 41 3.98 5.00 2.18
N GLY A 42 3.71 4.94 3.48
CA GLY A 42 4.69 5.29 4.52
C GLY A 42 5.60 4.13 4.93
N LEU A 43 5.10 2.89 4.96
CA LEU A 43 5.92 1.72 5.32
C LEU A 43 7.12 1.49 4.36
N PRO A 44 6.98 1.64 3.03
CA PRO A 44 8.13 1.52 2.12
C PRO A 44 9.20 2.59 2.36
N VAL A 45 8.80 3.80 2.76
CA VAL A 45 9.72 4.89 3.09
C VAL A 45 10.52 4.53 4.34
N LEU A 46 9.86 4.05 5.39
CA LEU A 46 10.52 3.58 6.61
C LEU A 46 11.44 2.39 6.33
N LEU A 47 10.99 1.44 5.51
CA LEU A 47 11.78 0.27 5.13
C LEU A 47 13.03 0.68 4.35
N MET A 48 12.91 1.68 3.47
CA MET A 48 14.02 2.22 2.70
C MET A 48 15.01 2.97 3.60
N GLN A 49 14.54 3.74 4.57
CA GLN A 49 15.41 4.41 5.55
C GLN A 49 16.10 3.42 6.50
N LEU A 50 15.39 2.36 6.93
CA LEU A 50 15.97 1.31 7.77
C LEU A 50 17.03 0.50 7.02
N TRP A 51 16.83 0.27 5.72
CA TRP A 51 17.80 -0.43 4.87
C TRP A 51 19.06 0.41 4.57
N ASP A 52 18.96 1.73 4.64
CA ASP A 52 20.06 2.69 4.42
C ASP A 52 20.97 2.86 5.66
N GLN A 53 20.59 2.29 6.81
CA GLN A 53 21.37 2.25 8.07
C GLN A 53 22.29 1.03 8.12
#